data_AF-A0A955LZJ3-F1
#
_entry.id   AF-A0A955LZJ3-F1
#
_cell.length_a   1.000
_cell.length_b   1.000
_cell.length_c   1.000
_cell.angle_alpha   90.00
_cell.angle_beta   90.00
_cell.angle_gamma   90.00
#
_symmetry.space_group_name_H-M   'P 1'
#
loop_
_entity.id
_entity.type
_entity.pdbx_description
1 polymer ?
#
loop_
_entity_poly.entity_id
_entity_poly.type
_entity_poly.pdbx_seq_one_letter_code
_entity_poly.pdbx_strand_id
1 'polypeptide(L)'
;MATQTQKQFETVIGLEVHLQLNTKTKMFCGCQNVFGSDPNTNVCPVCLGLPGSLPVANKQALFHAIKIGLALNCKINTFVKFDRKNYFYPDCPKNYQISQFDFPICHHGYLTVPQEEGEPKKVTIERAHLEEDAGKLVHDHDGSLVDYNRTGTPLLEIVTGPDMRSSQEAYDYLQALKLTLQYLDVSDCDMEKGSLRCDANVSIREVGDEKLGTKTELKNMNSF
;
A
#
# COMPACT_ATOMS: atom_id res chain seq x y z
N MET A 1 7.04 -42.30 31.46
CA MET A 1 6.54 -41.76 30.17
C MET A 1 6.78 -40.26 30.23
N ALA A 2 7.73 -39.74 29.45
CA ALA A 2 7.96 -38.31 29.38
C ALA A 2 6.81 -37.69 28.58
N THR A 3 6.00 -36.86 29.23
CA THR A 3 4.99 -36.02 28.58
C THR A 3 5.74 -35.09 27.62
N GLN A 4 5.67 -35.35 26.32
CA GLN A 4 6.09 -34.37 25.32
C GLN A 4 5.11 -33.21 25.42
N THR A 5 5.54 -32.10 26.02
CA THR A 5 4.83 -30.83 25.94
C THR A 5 4.79 -30.43 24.47
N GLN A 6 3.63 -30.56 23.81
CA GLN A 6 3.47 -30.04 22.46
C GLN A 6 3.74 -28.54 22.48
N LYS A 7 4.70 -28.11 21.66
CA LYS A 7 4.96 -26.68 21.44
C LYS A 7 3.73 -26.06 20.80
N GLN A 8 3.14 -25.09 21.48
CA GLN A 8 2.06 -24.27 20.93
C GLN A 8 2.68 -23.07 20.22
N PHE A 9 2.19 -22.77 19.03
CA PHE A 9 2.64 -21.64 18.22
C PHE A 9 1.52 -20.61 18.06
N GLU A 10 1.89 -19.35 17.95
CA GLU A 10 1.00 -18.27 17.52
C GLU A 10 1.44 -17.71 16.16
N THR A 11 0.47 -17.29 15.36
CA THR A 11 0.70 -16.57 14.11
C THR A 11 0.81 -15.08 14.39
N VAL A 12 1.72 -14.40 13.70
CA VAL A 12 1.91 -12.96 13.78
C VAL A 12 1.84 -12.40 12.37
N ILE A 13 0.90 -11.47 12.12
CA ILE A 13 0.62 -10.92 10.80
C ILE A 13 0.72 -9.40 10.82
N GLY A 14 1.41 -8.85 9.82
CA GLY A 14 1.38 -7.44 9.44
C GLY A 14 1.02 -7.31 7.96
N LEU A 15 0.37 -6.21 7.57
CA LEU A 15 -0.11 -5.98 6.21
C LEU A 15 0.49 -4.71 5.62
N GLU A 16 0.73 -4.76 4.31
CA GLU A 16 1.17 -3.63 3.49
C GLU A 16 0.10 -3.39 2.42
N VAL A 17 -0.67 -2.32 2.60
CA VAL A 17 -1.82 -2.00 1.75
C VAL A 17 -1.48 -0.83 0.84
N HIS A 18 -1.55 -1.04 -0.48
CA HIS A 18 -1.40 0.03 -1.45
C HIS A 18 -2.78 0.49 -1.94
N LEU A 19 -3.07 1.76 -1.73
CA LEU A 19 -4.31 2.40 -2.12
C LEU A 19 -4.07 3.37 -3.29
N GLN A 20 -4.73 3.14 -4.43
CA GLN A 20 -4.78 4.11 -5.51
C GLN A 20 -5.74 5.24 -5.17
N LEU A 21 -5.26 6.48 -5.16
CA LEU A 21 -6.07 7.65 -4.82
C LEU A 21 -6.90 8.12 -6.02
N ASN A 22 -8.17 8.46 -5.79
CA ASN A 22 -9.16 8.92 -6.79
C ASN A 22 -8.94 10.38 -7.25
N THR A 23 -7.68 10.79 -7.42
CA THR A 23 -7.35 12.12 -7.97
C THR A 23 -7.57 12.19 -9.48
N LYS A 24 -7.79 13.40 -10.02
CA LYS A 24 -7.99 13.61 -11.47
C LYS A 24 -6.71 13.42 -12.30
N THR A 25 -5.56 13.75 -11.71
CA THR A 25 -4.25 13.74 -12.38
C THR A 25 -3.25 12.89 -11.62
N LYS A 26 -2.19 12.45 -12.30
CA LYS A 26 -1.10 11.68 -11.71
C LYS A 26 -0.38 12.41 -10.54
N MET A 27 0.45 11.67 -9.82
CA MET A 27 1.13 12.11 -8.60
C MET A 27 2.15 13.21 -8.87
N PHE A 28 2.86 13.11 -10.00
CA PHE A 28 3.99 13.98 -10.33
C PHE A 28 3.87 14.72 -11.67
N CYS A 29 2.73 14.59 -12.37
CA CYS A 29 2.46 15.26 -13.63
C CYS A 29 0.95 15.48 -13.85
N GLY A 30 0.60 16.25 -14.88
CA GLY A 30 -0.79 16.59 -15.21
C GLY A 30 -1.57 15.57 -16.04
N CYS A 31 -1.00 14.39 -16.34
CA CYS A 31 -1.71 13.35 -17.09
C CYS A 31 -2.93 12.84 -16.31
N GLN A 32 -3.95 12.41 -17.03
CA GLN A 32 -5.16 11.85 -16.44
C GLN A 32 -4.87 10.58 -15.64
N ASN A 33 -5.54 10.44 -14.50
CA ASN A 33 -5.56 9.23 -13.68
C ASN A 33 -6.91 8.52 -13.88
N VAL A 34 -7.02 7.78 -14.98
CA VAL A 34 -8.24 7.07 -15.37
C VAL A 34 -7.90 5.64 -15.76
N PHE A 35 -8.79 4.71 -15.41
CA PHE A 35 -8.66 3.29 -15.74
C PHE A 35 -9.24 3.01 -17.14
N GLY A 36 -8.67 2.03 -17.85
CA GLY A 36 -9.26 1.47 -19.07
C GLY A 36 -9.05 2.26 -20.37
N SER A 37 -8.13 3.22 -20.41
CA SER A 37 -7.74 3.91 -21.66
C SER A 37 -6.86 3.03 -22.56
N ASP A 38 -6.82 3.37 -23.85
CA ASP A 38 -5.92 2.72 -24.81
C ASP A 38 -4.45 2.83 -24.35
N PRO A 39 -3.60 1.80 -24.59
CA PRO A 39 -2.23 1.76 -24.09
C PRO A 39 -1.43 3.02 -24.44
N ASN A 40 -0.68 3.54 -23.46
CA ASN A 40 0.21 4.69 -23.61
C ASN A 40 -0.45 5.99 -24.15
N THR A 41 -1.71 6.26 -23.79
CA THR A 41 -2.42 7.49 -24.17
C THR A 41 -2.42 8.56 -23.06
N ASN A 42 -2.40 8.15 -21.80
CA ASN A 42 -2.36 9.03 -20.62
C ASN A 42 -0.92 9.24 -20.13
N VAL A 43 -0.04 9.65 -21.03
CA VAL A 43 1.40 9.74 -20.78
C VAL A 43 1.98 11.10 -21.15
N CYS A 44 3.13 11.43 -20.56
CA CYS A 44 3.91 12.64 -20.85
C CYS A 44 5.40 12.38 -20.51
N PRO A 45 6.31 13.31 -20.85
CA PRO A 45 7.74 13.15 -20.57
C PRO A 45 8.07 12.80 -19.11
N VAL A 46 7.33 13.32 -18.14
CA VAL A 46 7.57 13.07 -16.70
C VAL A 46 7.28 11.62 -16.32
N CYS A 47 6.09 11.11 -16.64
CA CYS A 47 5.71 9.74 -16.26
C CYS A 47 6.38 8.68 -17.14
N LEU A 48 6.87 9.06 -18.34
CA LEU A 48 7.71 8.23 -19.19
C LEU A 48 9.20 8.27 -18.80
N GLY A 49 9.58 9.05 -17.79
CA GLY A 49 10.98 9.16 -17.36
C GLY A 49 11.92 9.73 -18.43
N LEU A 50 11.42 10.56 -19.34
CA LEU A 50 12.24 11.11 -20.43
C LEU A 50 13.29 12.11 -19.89
N PRO A 51 14.46 12.21 -20.55
CA PRO A 51 15.51 13.14 -20.14
C PRO A 51 15.03 14.59 -20.04
N GLY A 52 15.41 15.28 -18.97
CA GLY A 52 15.09 16.70 -18.74
C GLY A 52 13.71 16.97 -18.14
N SER A 53 12.88 15.95 -17.92
CA SER A 53 11.59 16.10 -17.25
C SER A 53 11.74 16.17 -15.72
N LEU A 54 10.84 16.91 -15.04
CA LEU A 54 10.87 17.12 -13.59
C LEU A 54 9.51 16.82 -12.94
N PRO A 55 9.47 16.20 -11.75
CA PRO A 55 8.24 15.88 -11.04
C PRO A 55 7.65 17.10 -10.32
N VAL A 56 6.32 17.23 -10.33
CA VAL A 56 5.58 18.23 -9.55
C VAL A 56 4.49 17.54 -8.74
N ALA A 57 4.61 17.56 -7.42
CA ALA A 57 3.72 16.83 -6.52
C ALA A 57 2.25 17.28 -6.60
N ASN A 58 1.35 16.32 -6.56
CA ASN A 58 -0.09 16.54 -6.61
C ASN A 58 -0.66 16.97 -5.25
N LYS A 59 -1.19 18.20 -5.18
CA LYS A 59 -1.78 18.77 -3.97
C LYS A 59 -2.97 17.96 -3.45
N GLN A 60 -3.80 17.42 -4.34
CA GLN A 60 -4.98 16.65 -3.94
C GLN A 60 -4.58 15.30 -3.33
N ALA A 61 -3.55 14.64 -3.87
CA ALA A 61 -3.00 13.41 -3.31
C ALA A 61 -2.47 13.64 -1.88
N LEU A 62 -1.77 14.74 -1.64
CA LEU A 62 -1.33 15.15 -0.30
C LEU A 62 -2.51 15.37 0.66
N PHE A 63 -3.57 16.04 0.20
CA PHE A 63 -4.77 16.24 1.01
C PHE A 63 -5.45 14.91 1.38
N HIS A 64 -5.57 13.98 0.44
CA HIS A 64 -6.11 12.65 0.71
C HIS A 64 -5.25 11.86 1.69
N ALA A 65 -3.93 11.88 1.54
CA ALA A 65 -3.01 11.22 2.47
C ALA A 65 -3.18 11.72 3.91
N ILE A 66 -3.27 13.04 4.11
CA ILE A 66 -3.51 13.65 5.43
C ILE A 66 -4.90 13.26 5.96
N LYS A 67 -5.94 13.32 5.11
CA LYS A 67 -7.30 12.94 5.49
C LYS A 67 -7.38 11.49 5.97
N ILE A 68 -6.73 10.57 5.25
CA ILE A 68 -6.63 9.16 5.61
C ILE A 68 -5.85 9.01 6.92
N GLY A 69 -4.70 9.68 7.06
CA GLY A 69 -3.90 9.66 8.28
C GLY A 69 -4.69 10.05 9.53
N LEU A 70 -5.46 11.13 9.45
CA LEU A 70 -6.31 11.58 10.57
C LEU A 70 -7.40 10.56 10.92
N ALA A 71 -8.03 9.95 9.91
CA ALA A 71 -9.04 8.90 10.14
C ALA A 71 -8.43 7.62 10.74
N LEU A 72 -7.18 7.33 10.43
CA LEU A 72 -6.39 6.23 11.01
C LEU A 72 -5.68 6.63 12.30
N ASN A 73 -6.08 7.74 12.94
CA ASN A 73 -5.52 8.24 14.20
C ASN A 73 -3.99 8.45 14.17
N CYS A 74 -3.40 8.64 12.99
CA CYS A 74 -1.97 8.89 12.83
C CYS A 74 -1.59 10.30 13.27
N LYS A 75 -0.34 10.44 13.72
CA LYS A 75 0.34 11.74 13.73
C LYS A 75 0.74 12.11 12.30
N ILE A 76 0.59 13.39 11.96
CA ILE A 76 0.92 13.92 10.65
C ILE A 76 2.24 14.68 10.75
N ASN A 77 3.21 14.31 9.91
CA ASN A 77 4.48 15.02 9.84
C ASN A 77 4.29 16.42 9.24
N THR A 78 4.91 17.42 9.88
CA THR A 78 4.88 18.82 9.40
C THR A 78 5.90 19.10 8.31
N PHE A 79 6.90 18.21 8.17
CA PHE A 79 7.87 18.22 7.10
C PHE A 79 7.66 17.01 6.20
N VAL A 80 7.53 17.26 4.90
CA VAL A 80 7.28 16.23 3.89
C VAL A 80 8.42 16.28 2.87
N LYS A 81 9.07 15.14 2.65
CA LYS A 81 10.01 14.94 1.55
C LYS A 81 9.68 13.66 0.79
N PHE A 82 10.19 13.57 -0.43
CA PHE A 82 10.12 12.38 -1.27
C PHE A 82 11.53 11.85 -1.53
N ASP A 83 11.62 10.53 -1.68
CA ASP A 83 12.84 9.75 -1.84
C ASP A 83 12.76 8.88 -3.09
N ARG A 84 13.93 8.48 -3.60
CA ARG A 84 14.03 7.58 -4.76
C ARG A 84 14.32 6.17 -4.28
N LYS A 85 13.38 5.26 -4.48
CA LYS A 85 13.55 3.81 -4.33
C LYS A 85 14.04 3.25 -5.67
N ASN A 86 15.35 3.03 -5.78
CA ASN A 86 16.02 2.69 -7.05
C ASN A 86 15.92 1.18 -7.35
N TYR A 87 15.44 0.82 -8.54
CA TYR A 87 15.42 -0.55 -9.04
C TYR A 87 15.17 -0.55 -10.56
N PHE A 88 15.67 -1.58 -11.25
CA PHE A 88 15.47 -1.75 -12.69
C PHE A 88 14.32 -2.71 -12.94
N TYR A 89 13.27 -2.24 -13.59
CA TYR A 89 12.18 -3.09 -14.08
C TYR A 89 11.47 -2.40 -15.27
N PRO A 90 11.00 -3.14 -16.29
CA PRO A 90 10.51 -2.53 -17.52
C PRO A 90 9.31 -1.58 -17.36
N ASP A 91 8.49 -1.76 -16.32
CA ASP A 91 7.34 -0.89 -16.04
C ASP A 91 7.69 0.37 -15.21
N CYS A 92 8.96 0.51 -14.81
CA CYS A 92 9.50 1.61 -14.02
C CYS A 92 10.47 2.44 -14.89
N PRO A 93 9.95 3.37 -15.72
CA PRO A 93 10.74 4.01 -16.77
C PRO A 93 11.87 4.92 -16.24
N LYS A 94 11.79 5.34 -14.97
CA LYS A 94 12.81 6.16 -14.32
C LYS A 94 13.93 5.33 -13.68
N ASN A 95 13.77 4.00 -13.59
CA ASN A 95 14.59 3.10 -12.76
C ASN A 95 14.64 3.48 -11.27
N TYR A 96 13.67 4.27 -10.83
CA TYR A 96 13.36 4.52 -9.44
C TYR A 96 11.90 4.92 -9.31
N GLN A 97 11.28 4.50 -8.21
CA GLN A 97 9.98 4.97 -7.78
C GLN A 97 10.17 6.16 -6.84
N ILE A 98 9.45 7.25 -7.07
CA ILE A 98 9.37 8.35 -6.09
C ILE A 98 8.39 7.93 -5.00
N SER A 99 8.89 7.75 -3.79
CA SER A 99 8.15 7.33 -2.59
C SER A 99 8.62 8.17 -1.38
N GLN A 100 8.43 7.73 -0.14
CA GLN A 100 8.96 8.39 1.05
C GLN A 100 9.64 7.38 1.96
N PHE A 101 10.82 7.70 2.51
CA PHE A 101 11.54 6.78 3.38
C PHE A 101 11.41 7.15 4.85
N ASP A 102 12.23 8.05 5.36
CA ASP A 102 12.39 8.42 6.77
C ASP A 102 11.32 9.41 7.29
N PHE A 103 10.66 10.17 6.39
CA PHE A 103 9.60 11.11 6.76
C PHE A 103 8.29 10.78 6.02
N PRO A 104 7.58 9.69 6.39
CA PRO A 104 6.26 9.40 5.86
C PRO A 104 5.26 10.49 6.27
N ILE A 105 4.19 10.71 5.49
CA ILE A 105 3.17 11.71 5.86
C ILE A 105 2.49 11.36 7.19
N CYS A 106 2.18 10.08 7.40
CA CYS A 106 1.46 9.59 8.57
C CYS A 106 2.33 8.60 9.34
N HIS A 107 2.32 8.65 10.67
CA HIS A 107 3.04 7.70 11.52
C HIS A 107 2.35 7.52 12.88
N HIS A 108 2.60 6.38 13.55
CA HIS A 108 2.06 6.04 14.87
C HIS A 108 0.54 6.21 15.01
N GLY A 109 -0.20 5.60 14.09
CA GLY A 109 -1.66 5.55 14.15
C GLY A 109 -2.20 4.21 14.60
N TYR A 110 -3.51 4.06 14.52
CA TYR A 110 -4.20 2.79 14.70
C TYR A 110 -5.59 2.83 14.06
N LEU A 111 -6.06 1.67 13.62
CA LEU A 111 -7.45 1.43 13.27
C LEU A 111 -8.10 0.55 14.33
N THR A 112 -9.29 0.94 14.76
CA THR A 112 -10.10 0.10 15.66
C THR A 112 -10.94 -0.85 14.82
N VAL A 113 -10.71 -2.15 14.96
CA VAL A 113 -11.37 -3.21 14.22
C VAL A 113 -12.40 -3.87 15.15
N PRO A 114 -13.69 -3.88 14.78
CA PRO A 114 -14.70 -4.63 15.52
C PRO A 114 -14.36 -6.11 15.60
N GLN A 115 -14.63 -6.75 16.73
CA GLN A 115 -14.53 -8.21 16.89
C GLN A 115 -15.93 -8.80 17.08
N GLU A 116 -16.15 -10.02 16.60
CA GLU A 116 -17.42 -10.74 16.82
C GLU A 116 -17.65 -11.02 18.32
N GLU A 117 -16.58 -11.33 19.04
CA GLU A 117 -16.58 -11.56 20.49
C GLU A 117 -15.44 -10.75 21.14
N GLY A 118 -15.76 -10.04 22.23
CA GLY A 118 -14.78 -9.27 23.01
C GLY A 118 -14.74 -7.77 22.68
N GLU A 119 -13.69 -7.11 23.17
CA GLU A 119 -13.47 -5.68 22.95
C GLU A 119 -12.88 -5.41 21.56
N PRO A 120 -13.23 -4.28 20.89
CA PRO A 120 -12.63 -3.92 19.62
C PRO A 120 -11.10 -3.90 19.68
N LYS A 121 -10.46 -4.54 18.70
CA LYS A 121 -9.01 -4.64 18.63
C LYS A 121 -8.44 -3.39 17.97
N LYS A 122 -7.37 -2.84 18.54
CA LYS A 122 -6.58 -1.78 17.88
C LYS A 122 -5.46 -2.42 17.08
N VAL A 123 -5.47 -2.22 15.77
CA VAL A 123 -4.38 -2.58 14.87
C VAL A 123 -3.55 -1.33 14.61
N THR A 124 -2.27 -1.37 14.97
CA THR A 124 -1.32 -0.27 14.82
C THR A 124 -1.08 0.01 13.36
N ILE A 125 -1.01 1.30 13.01
CA ILE A 125 -0.52 1.79 11.73
C ILE A 125 0.87 2.36 11.99
N GLU A 126 1.91 1.65 11.55
CA GLU A 126 3.29 2.12 11.69
C GLU A 126 3.49 3.41 10.90
N ARG A 127 3.02 3.40 9.66
CA ARG A 127 3.16 4.52 8.72
C ARG A 127 2.12 4.46 7.61
N ALA A 128 1.83 5.63 7.03
CA ALA A 128 1.26 5.72 5.70
C ALA A 128 1.96 6.82 4.89
N HIS A 129 2.29 6.53 3.64
CA HIS A 129 3.13 7.43 2.84
C HIS A 129 2.76 7.43 1.37
N LEU A 130 3.03 8.56 0.70
CA LEU A 130 2.70 8.73 -0.71
C LEU A 130 3.81 8.19 -1.61
N GLU A 131 3.38 7.57 -2.69
CA GLU A 131 4.27 7.15 -3.77
C GLU A 131 3.56 7.18 -5.12
N GLU A 132 4.29 6.86 -6.18
CA GLU A 132 3.73 6.65 -7.51
C GLU A 132 3.68 5.17 -7.90
N ASP A 133 2.65 4.80 -8.66
CA ASP A 133 2.51 3.45 -9.21
C ASP A 133 3.43 3.22 -10.41
N ALA A 134 3.75 1.94 -10.64
CA ALA A 134 4.46 1.48 -11.82
C ALA A 134 3.49 1.26 -13.00
N GLY A 135 4.06 1.03 -14.19
CA GLY A 135 3.31 0.65 -15.38
C GLY A 135 2.69 -0.75 -15.27
N LYS A 136 2.16 -1.26 -16.37
CA LYS A 136 1.62 -2.62 -16.47
C LYS A 136 2.37 -3.38 -17.56
N LEU A 137 2.70 -4.64 -17.27
CA LEU A 137 3.19 -5.60 -18.26
C LEU A 137 2.06 -6.50 -18.72
N VAL A 138 1.98 -6.72 -20.03
CA VAL A 138 1.16 -7.75 -20.66
C VAL A 138 2.11 -8.69 -21.39
N HIS A 139 2.12 -9.95 -20.99
CA HIS A 139 2.98 -10.96 -21.60
C HIS A 139 2.24 -11.64 -22.75
N ASP A 140 2.89 -11.67 -23.91
CA ASP A 140 2.45 -12.38 -25.11
C ASP A 140 3.58 -13.30 -25.59
N HIS A 141 3.30 -14.16 -26.57
CA HIS A 141 4.23 -15.14 -27.12
C HIS A 141 5.56 -14.53 -27.61
N ASP A 142 5.50 -13.32 -28.18
CA ASP A 142 6.66 -12.62 -28.75
C ASP A 142 7.42 -11.74 -27.75
N GLY A 143 6.92 -11.59 -26.53
CA GLY A 143 7.59 -10.79 -25.50
C GLY A 143 6.65 -10.13 -24.50
N SER A 144 7.21 -9.16 -23.77
CA SER A 144 6.45 -8.36 -22.79
C SER A 144 6.14 -6.99 -23.36
N LEU A 145 4.87 -6.65 -23.41
CA LEU A 145 4.35 -5.35 -23.82
C LEU A 145 4.20 -4.47 -22.58
N VAL A 146 4.58 -3.19 -22.68
CA VAL A 146 4.55 -2.24 -21.56
C VAL A 146 3.52 -1.15 -21.83
N ASP A 147 2.60 -0.96 -20.88
CA ASP A 147 1.68 0.17 -20.84
C ASP A 147 2.00 1.09 -19.64
N TYR A 148 2.38 2.33 -19.93
CA TYR A 148 2.73 3.36 -18.95
C TYR A 148 1.56 4.26 -18.55
N ASN A 149 0.32 3.95 -18.97
CA ASN A 149 -0.87 4.68 -18.53
C ASN A 149 -0.97 4.76 -17.00
N ARG A 150 -0.62 3.68 -16.28
CA ARG A 150 -0.65 3.62 -14.82
C ARG A 150 0.58 4.24 -14.15
N THR A 151 1.70 4.37 -14.86
CA THR A 151 2.93 4.92 -14.27
C THR A 151 2.72 6.34 -13.80
N GLY A 152 3.05 6.63 -12.55
CA GLY A 152 2.86 7.94 -11.95
C GLY A 152 1.52 8.11 -11.22
N THR A 153 0.62 7.13 -11.26
CA THR A 153 -0.66 7.18 -10.51
C THR A 153 -0.39 7.32 -9.01
N PRO A 154 -1.11 8.18 -8.26
CA PRO A 154 -0.85 8.35 -6.83
C PRO A 154 -1.28 7.15 -6.03
N LEU A 155 -0.37 6.64 -5.22
CA LEU A 155 -0.63 5.61 -4.22
C LEU A 155 -0.41 6.16 -2.81
N LEU A 156 -1.16 5.62 -1.86
CA LEU A 156 -0.83 5.67 -0.45
C LEU A 156 -0.52 4.24 0.02
N GLU A 157 0.72 3.99 0.46
CA GLU A 157 1.10 2.73 1.09
C GLU A 157 0.87 2.85 2.60
N ILE A 158 0.01 2.00 3.15
CA ILE A 158 -0.38 1.92 4.56
C ILE A 158 0.20 0.63 5.14
N VAL A 159 1.08 0.76 6.14
CA VAL A 159 1.79 -0.37 6.75
C VAL A 159 1.32 -0.55 8.19
N THR A 160 0.88 -1.75 8.53
CA THR A 160 0.47 -2.08 9.91
C THR A 160 1.63 -2.53 10.77
N GLY A 161 1.43 -2.46 12.09
CA GLY A 161 2.21 -3.25 13.04
C GLY A 161 1.89 -4.75 12.92
N PRO A 162 2.73 -5.62 13.51
CA PRO A 162 2.53 -7.07 13.52
C PRO A 162 1.51 -7.49 14.61
N ASP A 163 0.30 -6.92 14.59
CA ASP A 163 -0.67 -7.03 15.69
C ASP A 163 -1.71 -8.14 15.48
N MET A 164 -1.88 -8.60 14.25
CA MET A 164 -2.88 -9.60 13.90
C MET A 164 -2.37 -11.01 14.24
N ARG A 165 -3.28 -11.87 14.72
CA ARG A 165 -3.01 -13.23 15.23
C ARG A 165 -3.72 -14.35 14.48
N SER A 166 -4.58 -13.99 13.53
CA SER A 166 -5.28 -14.95 12.67
C SER A 166 -5.57 -14.34 11.30
N SER A 167 -5.87 -15.20 10.32
CA SER A 167 -6.35 -14.75 9.00
C SER A 167 -7.68 -14.00 9.09
N GLN A 168 -8.54 -14.38 10.05
CA GLN A 168 -9.81 -13.69 10.29
C GLN A 168 -9.58 -12.24 10.72
N GLU A 169 -8.65 -12.00 11.66
CA GLU A 169 -8.33 -10.63 12.07
C GLU A 169 -7.73 -9.79 10.92
N ALA A 170 -6.97 -10.41 10.02
CA ALA A 170 -6.46 -9.74 8.82
C ALA A 170 -7.59 -9.37 7.85
N TYR A 171 -8.55 -10.26 7.66
CA TYR A 171 -9.77 -9.99 6.89
C TYR A 171 -10.59 -8.84 7.50
N ASP A 172 -10.84 -8.90 8.81
CA ASP A 172 -11.64 -7.90 9.52
C ASP A 172 -10.97 -6.51 9.46
N TYR A 173 -9.63 -6.46 9.59
CA TYR A 173 -8.86 -5.24 9.40
C TYR A 173 -9.03 -4.67 7.99
N LEU A 174 -8.89 -5.51 6.94
CA LEU A 174 -9.01 -5.07 5.55
C LEU A 174 -10.43 -4.57 5.24
N GLN A 175 -11.47 -5.20 5.78
CA GLN A 175 -12.85 -4.73 5.68
C GLN A 175 -13.06 -3.38 6.37
N ALA A 176 -12.59 -3.24 7.61
CA ALA A 176 -12.69 -1.98 8.37
C ALA A 176 -11.92 -0.84 7.67
N LEU A 177 -10.73 -1.13 7.13
CA LEU A 177 -9.93 -0.19 6.37
C LEU A 177 -10.65 0.23 5.08
N LYS A 178 -11.13 -0.73 4.28
CA LYS A 178 -11.87 -0.46 3.05
C LYS A 178 -13.09 0.41 3.30
N LEU A 179 -13.91 0.08 4.29
CA LEU A 179 -15.07 0.88 4.68
C LEU A 179 -14.65 2.31 5.04
N THR A 180 -13.62 2.46 5.88
CA THR A 180 -13.10 3.78 6.26
C THR A 180 -12.69 4.60 5.04
N LEU A 181 -11.91 4.00 4.11
CA LEU A 181 -11.42 4.67 2.91
C LEU A 181 -12.56 5.06 1.95
N GLN A 182 -13.56 4.18 1.78
CA GLN A 182 -14.75 4.49 0.97
C GLN A 182 -15.57 5.63 1.58
N TYR A 183 -15.74 5.66 2.90
CA TYR A 183 -16.41 6.76 3.60
C TYR A 183 -15.69 8.10 3.43
N LEU A 184 -14.36 8.08 3.32
CA LEU A 184 -13.57 9.30 3.08
C LEU A 184 -13.60 9.75 1.61
N ASP A 185 -14.15 8.95 0.69
CA ASP A 185 -14.19 9.22 -0.75
C ASP A 185 -12.80 9.57 -1.31
N VAL A 186 -11.81 8.72 -1.01
CA VAL A 186 -10.40 8.88 -1.43
C VAL A 186 -9.95 7.85 -2.46
N SER A 187 -10.77 6.82 -2.70
CA SER A 187 -10.52 5.72 -3.65
C SER A 187 -11.82 4.92 -3.82
N ASP A 188 -12.01 4.25 -4.96
CA ASP A 188 -13.09 3.28 -5.15
C ASP A 188 -12.85 1.96 -4.38
N CYS A 189 -11.61 1.72 -3.93
CA CYS A 189 -11.21 0.58 -3.09
C CYS A 189 -11.60 -0.79 -3.68
N ASP A 190 -11.53 -0.89 -5.00
CA ASP A 190 -11.83 -2.04 -5.81
C ASP A 190 -10.55 -2.85 -6.09
N MET A 191 -10.46 -4.05 -5.50
CA MET A 191 -9.31 -4.94 -5.68
C MET A 191 -9.27 -5.56 -7.08
N GLU A 192 -10.42 -5.77 -7.74
CA GLU A 192 -10.47 -6.31 -9.10
C GLU A 192 -9.89 -5.32 -10.11
N LYS A 193 -10.13 -4.02 -9.88
CA LYS A 193 -9.48 -2.94 -10.65
C LYS A 193 -8.04 -2.65 -10.20
N GLY A 194 -7.59 -3.26 -9.10
CA GLY A 194 -6.25 -3.06 -8.53
C GLY A 194 -6.06 -1.71 -7.82
N SER A 195 -7.16 -1.03 -7.47
CA SER A 195 -7.14 0.23 -6.74
C SER A 195 -6.92 0.06 -5.23
N LEU A 196 -7.10 -1.16 -4.73
CA LEU A 196 -6.70 -1.61 -3.40
C LEU A 196 -5.90 -2.90 -3.55
N ARG A 197 -4.68 -2.93 -3.04
CA ARG A 197 -3.78 -4.10 -3.11
C ARG A 197 -3.23 -4.37 -1.72
N CYS A 198 -3.00 -5.64 -1.38
CA CYS A 198 -2.46 -6.02 -0.09
C CYS A 198 -1.38 -7.10 -0.25
N ASP A 199 -0.24 -6.86 0.40
CA ASP A 199 0.78 -7.87 0.67
C ASP A 199 0.72 -8.24 2.17
N ALA A 200 0.82 -9.53 2.48
CA ALA A 200 0.79 -10.03 3.85
C ALA A 200 2.15 -10.52 4.31
N ASN A 201 2.55 -10.09 5.51
CA ASN A 201 3.78 -10.45 6.16
C ASN A 201 3.46 -11.35 7.35
N VAL A 202 3.83 -12.62 7.28
CA VAL A 202 3.45 -13.64 8.27
C VAL A 202 4.68 -14.24 8.93
N SER A 203 4.62 -14.43 10.24
CA SER A 203 5.59 -15.20 11.01
C SER A 203 4.88 -16.11 12.02
N ILE A 204 5.58 -17.14 12.48
CA ILE A 204 5.13 -18.00 13.58
C ILE A 204 6.18 -18.01 14.69
N ARG A 205 5.73 -18.05 15.95
CA ARG A 205 6.60 -18.19 17.12
C ARG A 205 5.95 -19.04 18.20
N GLU A 206 6.74 -19.58 19.12
CA GLU A 206 6.20 -20.28 20.29
C GLU A 206 5.43 -19.30 21.17
N VAL A 207 4.30 -19.74 21.72
CA VAL A 207 3.45 -18.88 22.57
C VAL A 207 4.26 -18.37 23.77
N GLY A 208 4.25 -17.05 23.95
CA GLY A 208 4.96 -16.37 25.04
C GLY A 208 6.40 -15.97 24.72
N ASP A 209 6.94 -16.35 23.55
CA ASP A 209 8.22 -15.84 23.08
C ASP A 209 8.07 -14.39 22.57
N GLU A 210 9.03 -13.53 22.90
CA GLU A 210 9.06 -12.16 22.38
C GLU A 210 9.64 -12.12 20.96
N LYS A 211 10.54 -13.06 20.63
CA LYS A 211 11.24 -13.07 19.36
C LYS A 211 10.33 -13.56 18.24
N LEU A 212 10.21 -12.75 17.18
CA LEU A 212 9.55 -13.20 15.95
C LEU A 212 10.40 -14.26 15.24
N GLY A 213 9.74 -15.27 14.69
CA GLY A 213 10.37 -16.28 13.86
C GLY A 213 10.73 -15.75 12.47
N THR A 214 10.98 -16.67 11.54
CA THR A 214 11.18 -16.31 10.14
C THR A 214 9.93 -15.63 9.60
N LYS A 215 10.13 -14.52 8.86
CA LYS A 215 9.08 -13.78 8.18
C LYS A 215 8.95 -14.27 6.74
N THR A 216 7.71 -14.55 6.33
CA THR A 216 7.33 -14.88 4.95
C THR A 216 6.42 -13.78 4.42
N GLU A 217 6.68 -13.31 3.21
CA GLU A 217 5.87 -12.30 2.53
C GLU A 217 5.04 -12.95 1.41
N LEU A 218 3.73 -12.72 1.44
CA LEU A 218 2.76 -13.16 0.44
C LEU A 218 2.36 -11.93 -0.38
N LYS A 219 2.71 -11.93 -1.68
CA LYS A 219 2.42 -10.83 -2.60
C LYS A 219 1.27 -11.13 -3.53
N ASN A 220 0.68 -10.08 -4.11
CA ASN A 220 -0.36 -10.15 -5.15
C ASN A 220 -1.65 -10.87 -4.69
N MET A 221 -2.10 -10.59 -3.47
CA MET A 221 -3.42 -11.05 -3.01
C MET A 221 -4.50 -10.12 -3.55
N ASN A 222 -5.30 -10.63 -4.50
CA ASN A 222 -6.25 -9.84 -5.29
C ASN A 222 -7.69 -9.87 -4.76
N SER A 223 -7.94 -10.55 -3.65
CA SER A 223 -9.21 -10.51 -2.91
C SER A 223 -8.93 -10.54 -1.42
N PHE A 224 -9.96 -10.18 -0.63
CA PHE A 224 -10.00 -10.52 0.79
C PHE A 224 -10.20 -12.02 0.98
#